data_AF-A0A930U966-F1
#
_entry.id   AF-A0A930U966-F1
#
_cell.length_a   1.000
_cell.length_b   1.000
_cell.length_c   1.000
_cell.angle_alpha   90.00
_cell.angle_beta   90.00
_cell.angle_gamma   90.00
#
_symmetry.space_group_name_H-M   'P 1'
#
loop_
_entity.id
_entity.type
_entity.pdbx_description
1 polymer ?
#
loop_
_entity_poly.entity_id
_entity_poly.type
_entity_poly.pdbx_seq_one_letter_code
_entity_poly.pdbx_strand_id
1 'polypeptide(L)'
;MKIVSLTGVLKSQELTVTKSIGSLILCFDDVLANLLNEKISVYIERANGSNVILANKVNFKDFILASTYGSEAVQSNQDFKTIALCELSFEGSIFLAEKESIKIQLDDLRSARTYEVFGVEHPVPSNDLYHFEQKSIASEEVNKKVDVRGFDLAIITMDDSVSDISYYFENGQVIKFLPFELRALSVDVDPIQYIKNDGTVDQILEGRLALPLVHVDFIEINKSQGAVVNFVVRTIKNVE
;
A
#
# COMPACT_ATOMS: atom_id res chain seq x y z
N MET A 1 -9.92 4.85 17.44
CA MET A 1 -9.18 4.67 18.71
C MET A 1 -7.70 4.99 18.50
N LYS A 2 -7.02 5.71 19.41
CA LYS A 2 -5.56 5.90 19.29
C LYS A 2 -4.83 4.61 19.69
N ILE A 3 -3.94 4.12 18.82
CA ILE A 3 -3.12 2.93 19.06
C ILE A 3 -1.75 3.36 19.59
N VAL A 4 -1.09 4.30 18.90
CA VAL A 4 0.23 4.78 19.31
C VAL A 4 0.54 6.18 18.77
N SER A 5 1.47 6.87 19.43
CA SER A 5 2.20 8.04 18.92
C SER A 5 3.68 7.80 19.10
N LEU A 6 4.46 7.96 18.03
CA LEU A 6 5.87 7.59 17.94
C LEU A 6 6.69 8.79 17.44
N THR A 7 7.67 9.21 18.22
CA THR A 7 8.70 10.19 17.85
C THR A 7 10.02 9.75 18.47
N GLY A 8 11.15 10.05 17.84
CA GLY A 8 12.47 9.71 18.39
C GLY A 8 12.87 8.24 18.27
N VAL A 9 12.13 7.44 17.50
CA VAL A 9 12.36 6.00 17.33
C VAL A 9 12.59 5.63 15.87
N LEU A 10 13.37 4.59 15.62
CA LEU A 10 13.60 4.02 14.28
C LEU A 10 12.73 2.78 14.00
N LYS A 11 12.08 2.24 15.03
CA LYS A 11 11.25 1.05 14.96
C LYS A 11 10.26 1.08 16.13
N SER A 12 9.02 0.69 15.88
CA SER A 12 8.03 0.51 16.93
C SER A 12 8.19 -0.84 17.62
N GLN A 13 7.75 -0.93 18.88
CA GLN A 13 7.35 -2.23 19.41
C GLN A 13 6.23 -2.84 18.56
N GLU A 14 6.02 -4.14 18.67
CA GLU A 14 4.83 -4.76 18.10
C GLU A 14 3.58 -4.27 18.86
N LEU A 15 2.69 -3.61 18.14
CA LEU A 15 1.46 -3.06 18.66
C LEU A 15 0.38 -4.13 18.56
N THR A 16 -0.33 -4.38 19.65
CA THR A 16 -1.42 -5.35 19.70
C THR A 16 -2.76 -4.64 19.82
N VAL A 17 -3.69 -4.94 18.91
CA VAL A 17 -5.05 -4.42 18.88
C VAL A 17 -6.03 -5.57 19.01
N THR A 18 -6.77 -5.62 20.12
CA THR A 18 -7.75 -6.68 20.40
C THR A 18 -9.18 -6.32 19.98
N LYS A 19 -9.38 -5.09 19.50
CA LYS A 19 -10.64 -4.65 18.93
C LYS A 19 -10.69 -4.96 17.43
N SER A 20 -11.86 -5.35 16.95
CA SER A 20 -12.14 -5.46 15.52
C SER A 20 -12.12 -4.08 14.88
N ILE A 21 -11.07 -3.83 14.10
CA ILE A 21 -10.94 -2.63 13.26
C ILE A 21 -10.89 -3.07 11.80
N GLY A 22 -11.39 -2.23 10.90
CA GLY A 22 -11.30 -2.49 9.46
C GLY A 22 -10.35 -1.58 8.71
N SER A 23 -9.92 -0.49 9.36
CA SER A 23 -9.01 0.48 8.77
C SER A 23 -8.03 1.04 9.81
N LEU A 24 -6.88 1.47 9.33
CA LEU A 24 -5.92 2.26 10.11
C LEU A 24 -5.95 3.71 9.64
N ILE A 25 -5.98 4.66 10.56
CA ILE A 25 -5.59 6.04 10.23
C ILE A 25 -4.10 6.15 10.51
N LEU A 26 -3.34 6.41 9.46
CA LEU A 26 -1.90 6.59 9.49
C LEU A 26 -1.58 8.08 9.34
N CYS A 27 -1.01 8.66 10.40
CA CYS A 27 -0.62 10.07 10.43
C CYS A 27 0.90 10.20 10.42
N PHE A 28 1.40 11.18 9.68
CA PHE A 28 2.81 11.52 9.58
C PHE A 28 3.00 13.03 9.49
N ASP A 29 3.96 13.56 10.25
CA ASP A 29 4.19 15.01 10.40
C ASP A 29 4.92 15.69 9.22
N ASP A 30 5.21 14.93 8.16
CA ASP A 30 5.82 15.40 6.92
C ASP A 30 4.97 14.98 5.71
N VAL A 31 5.23 15.60 4.55
CA VAL A 31 4.41 15.38 3.35
C VAL A 31 4.59 13.95 2.82
N LEU A 32 3.57 13.42 2.16
CA LEU A 32 3.54 12.03 1.68
C LEU A 32 4.75 11.69 0.82
N ALA A 33 5.16 12.63 -0.05
CA ALA A 33 6.34 12.49 -0.92
C ALA A 33 7.65 12.24 -0.14
N ASN A 34 7.74 12.72 1.10
CA ASN A 34 8.93 12.63 1.93
C ASN A 34 9.03 11.33 2.75
N LEU A 35 8.03 10.44 2.68
CA LEU A 35 8.22 9.05 3.11
C LEU A 35 9.26 8.39 2.21
N LEU A 36 10.22 7.68 2.81
CA LEU A 36 11.34 7.07 2.11
C LEU A 36 11.25 5.55 2.24
N ASN A 37 11.95 5.00 3.23
CA ASN A 37 12.16 3.58 3.44
C ASN A 37 11.39 3.03 4.63
N GLU A 38 10.59 3.87 5.30
CA GLU A 38 9.69 3.44 6.36
C GLU A 38 8.84 2.26 5.86
N LYS A 39 8.59 1.29 6.74
CA LYS A 39 7.84 0.07 6.41
C LYS A 39 6.76 -0.20 7.44
N ILE A 40 5.74 -0.91 7.00
CA ILE A 40 4.65 -1.41 7.84
C ILE A 40 4.49 -2.92 7.68
N SER A 41 4.27 -3.59 8.81
CA SER A 41 3.81 -4.97 8.87
C SER A 41 2.48 -5.01 9.60
N VAL A 42 1.51 -5.74 9.05
CA VAL A 42 0.20 -5.97 9.64
C VAL A 42 -0.14 -7.45 9.49
N TYR A 43 -0.48 -8.11 10.59
CA TYR A 43 -0.97 -9.48 10.54
C TYR A 43 -1.99 -9.74 11.65
N ILE A 44 -2.82 -10.77 11.47
CA ILE A 44 -3.76 -11.24 12.47
C ILE A 44 -3.12 -12.43 13.19
N GLU A 45 -2.94 -12.29 14.49
CA GLU A 45 -2.58 -13.38 15.37
C GLU A 45 -3.85 -14.20 15.68
N ARG A 46 -3.92 -15.40 15.09
CA ARG A 46 -5.04 -16.33 15.29
C ARG A 46 -4.77 -17.23 16.48
N ALA A 47 -5.80 -17.58 17.25
CA ALA A 47 -5.65 -18.38 18.46
C ALA A 47 -5.13 -19.80 18.17
N ASN A 48 -5.34 -20.30 16.95
CA ASN A 48 -4.85 -21.59 16.47
C ASN A 48 -3.39 -21.55 15.96
N GLY A 49 -2.74 -20.38 15.96
CA GLY A 49 -1.38 -20.17 15.45
C GLY A 49 -1.27 -19.99 13.93
N SER A 50 -2.37 -20.13 13.18
CA SER A 50 -2.41 -19.92 11.73
C SER A 50 -2.58 -18.44 11.40
N ASN A 51 -1.53 -17.66 11.68
CA ASN A 51 -1.55 -16.21 11.51
C ASN A 51 -1.80 -15.79 10.05
N VAL A 52 -2.56 -14.71 9.88
CA VAL A 52 -2.92 -14.17 8.56
C VAL A 52 -2.09 -12.92 8.29
N ILE A 53 -1.20 -12.98 7.31
CA ILE A 53 -0.33 -11.85 6.97
C ILE A 53 -1.04 -10.95 5.96
N LEU A 54 -1.33 -9.71 6.36
CA LEU A 54 -1.92 -8.71 5.48
C LEU A 54 -0.83 -7.90 4.78
N ALA A 55 0.18 -7.47 5.52
CA ALA A 55 1.36 -6.78 5.00
C ALA A 55 2.60 -7.25 5.77
N ASN A 56 3.71 -7.51 5.08
CA ASN A 56 4.97 -7.88 5.71
C ASN A 56 6.09 -6.97 5.21
N LYS A 57 6.51 -6.03 6.05
CA LYS A 57 7.58 -5.06 5.75
C LYS A 57 7.38 -4.32 4.42
N VAL A 58 6.12 -4.04 4.09
CA VAL A 58 5.74 -3.30 2.89
C VAL A 58 6.19 -1.85 3.05
N ASN A 59 6.69 -1.23 1.98
CA ASN A 59 7.04 0.20 2.01
C ASN A 59 5.81 1.03 2.43
N PHE A 60 5.99 1.91 3.41
CA PHE A 60 4.90 2.60 4.08
C PHE A 60 4.16 3.57 3.16
N LYS A 61 4.88 4.26 2.27
CA LYS A 61 4.27 5.10 1.23
C LYS A 61 3.42 4.24 0.29
N ASP A 62 3.96 3.12 -0.17
CA ASP A 62 3.28 2.26 -1.14
C ASP A 62 2.07 1.55 -0.53
N PHE A 63 2.14 1.20 0.77
CA PHE A 63 1.01 0.70 1.53
C PHE A 63 -0.12 1.74 1.59
N ILE A 64 0.19 2.99 1.94
CA ILE A 64 -0.80 4.09 1.94
C ILE A 64 -1.46 4.19 0.57
N LEU A 65 -0.65 4.33 -0.49
CA LEU A 65 -1.14 4.47 -1.86
C LEU A 65 -2.02 3.30 -2.31
N ALA A 66 -1.64 2.07 -1.99
CA ALA A 66 -2.42 0.88 -2.34
C ALA A 66 -3.73 0.79 -1.55
N SER A 67 -3.71 1.18 -0.28
CA SER A 67 -4.86 1.11 0.62
C SER A 67 -5.90 2.22 0.41
N THR A 68 -5.52 3.34 -0.22
CA THR A 68 -6.42 4.49 -0.47
C THR A 68 -6.87 4.58 -1.94
N TYR A 69 -6.41 3.66 -2.80
CA TYR A 69 -6.72 3.70 -4.22
C TYR A 69 -8.21 3.40 -4.47
N GLY A 70 -8.91 4.33 -5.13
CA GLY A 70 -10.32 4.21 -5.52
C GLY A 70 -11.35 4.54 -4.44
N SER A 71 -10.90 4.97 -3.25
CA SER A 71 -11.77 5.11 -2.08
C SER A 71 -11.56 6.45 -1.36
N GLU A 72 -10.41 6.64 -0.72
CA GLU A 72 -10.14 7.78 0.15
C GLU A 72 -9.03 8.70 -0.37
N ALA A 73 -9.22 10.01 -0.19
CA ALA A 73 -8.12 10.96 -0.35
C ALA A 73 -7.17 10.91 0.86
N VAL A 74 -5.87 11.00 0.60
CA VAL A 74 -4.87 11.33 1.62
C VAL A 74 -5.01 12.81 1.96
N GLN A 75 -5.08 13.14 3.24
CA GLN A 75 -5.37 14.48 3.74
C GLN A 75 -4.20 15.06 4.53
N SER A 76 -4.30 16.32 4.91
CA SER A 76 -3.37 16.98 5.81
C SER A 76 -4.09 17.99 6.69
N ASN A 77 -3.49 18.26 7.85
CA ASN A 77 -3.90 19.33 8.76
C ASN A 77 -2.67 20.06 9.33
N GLN A 78 -2.87 20.96 10.30
CA GLN A 78 -1.79 21.75 10.90
C GLN A 78 -0.70 20.87 11.52
N ASP A 79 -1.08 19.78 12.18
CA ASP A 79 -0.18 18.90 12.94
C ASP A 79 0.46 17.81 12.06
N PHE A 80 -0.34 17.19 11.18
CA PHE A 80 0.07 16.10 10.31
C PHE A 80 -0.04 16.51 8.86
N LYS A 81 1.08 16.43 8.14
CA LYS A 81 1.11 16.73 6.71
C LYS A 81 0.65 15.53 5.87
N THR A 82 0.55 14.35 6.44
CA THR A 82 -0.05 13.18 5.80
C THR A 82 -0.99 12.49 6.79
N ILE A 83 -2.24 12.30 6.38
CA ILE A 83 -3.28 11.58 7.12
C ILE A 83 -3.97 10.67 6.11
N ALA A 84 -3.81 9.36 6.24
CA ALA A 84 -4.41 8.39 5.34
C ALA A 84 -5.31 7.43 6.12
N LEU A 85 -6.54 7.22 5.65
CA LEU A 85 -7.41 6.13 6.10
C LEU A 85 -7.11 4.92 5.20
N CYS A 86 -6.45 3.92 5.75
CA CYS A 86 -5.95 2.77 5.02
C CYS A 86 -6.79 1.54 5.37
N GLU A 87 -7.53 1.01 4.40
CA GLU A 87 -8.35 -0.17 4.60
C GLU A 87 -7.51 -1.45 4.78
N LEU A 88 -7.94 -2.28 5.73
CA LEU A 88 -7.39 -3.62 6.01
C LEU A 88 -8.38 -4.73 5.66
N SER A 89 -9.68 -4.43 5.68
CA SER A 89 -10.76 -5.34 5.29
C SER A 89 -11.76 -4.64 4.39
N PHE A 90 -12.35 -5.40 3.48
CA PHE A 90 -13.40 -4.95 2.59
C PHE A 90 -14.75 -4.93 3.33
N GLU A 91 -15.45 -3.79 3.27
CA GLU A 91 -16.82 -3.60 3.78
C GLU A 91 -17.07 -3.99 5.25
N GLY A 92 -16.09 -3.79 6.14
CA GLY A 92 -16.31 -4.08 7.56
C GLY A 92 -15.05 -4.03 8.41
N SER A 93 -15.18 -4.45 9.67
CA SER A 93 -14.06 -4.68 10.58
C SER A 93 -13.54 -6.10 10.43
N ILE A 94 -12.24 -6.32 10.61
CA ILE A 94 -11.68 -7.67 10.67
C ILE A 94 -12.40 -8.49 11.74
N PHE A 95 -12.91 -9.66 11.35
CA PHE A 95 -13.43 -10.63 12.30
C PHE A 95 -12.30 -11.17 13.19
N LEU A 96 -12.47 -11.03 14.51
CA LEU A 96 -11.56 -11.54 15.53
C LEU A 96 -12.34 -12.42 16.51
N ALA A 97 -11.91 -13.66 16.68
CA ALA A 97 -12.42 -14.53 17.72
C ALA A 97 -11.78 -14.21 19.08
N GLU A 98 -12.20 -14.91 20.14
CA GLU A 98 -11.62 -14.74 21.46
C GLU A 98 -10.11 -15.06 21.43
N LYS A 99 -9.30 -14.20 22.06
CA LYS A 99 -7.83 -14.27 22.12
C LYS A 99 -7.10 -14.04 20.80
N GLU A 100 -7.80 -13.57 19.77
CA GLU A 100 -7.17 -13.11 18.53
C GLU A 100 -6.85 -11.62 18.61
N SER A 101 -5.86 -11.19 17.83
CA SER A 101 -5.51 -9.78 17.78
C SER A 101 -4.89 -9.37 16.45
N ILE A 102 -4.99 -8.09 16.13
CA ILE A 102 -4.28 -7.49 15.00
C ILE A 102 -2.95 -6.98 15.54
N LYS A 103 -1.87 -7.37 14.87
CA LYS A 103 -0.50 -7.00 15.19
C LYS A 103 0.01 -6.02 14.14
N ILE A 104 0.59 -4.92 14.60
CA ILE A 104 1.10 -3.85 13.75
C ILE A 104 2.53 -3.53 14.17
N GLN A 105 3.43 -3.43 13.21
CA GLN A 105 4.80 -2.97 13.44
C GLN A 105 5.23 -1.99 12.36
N LEU A 106 5.88 -0.91 12.80
CA LEU A 106 6.51 0.07 11.93
C LEU A 106 8.03 -0.07 12.07
N ASP A 107 8.71 -0.14 10.93
CA ASP A 107 10.15 -0.33 10.82
C ASP A 107 10.78 0.78 9.98
N ASP A 108 12.11 0.94 10.12
CA ASP A 108 12.91 1.90 9.35
C ASP A 108 12.37 3.34 9.42
N LEU A 109 11.79 3.70 10.57
CA LEU A 109 11.23 5.02 10.87
C LEU A 109 12.33 6.09 10.91
N ARG A 110 11.96 7.35 10.63
CA ARG A 110 12.85 8.49 10.81
C ARG A 110 12.65 9.07 12.20
N SER A 111 13.68 8.98 13.06
CA SER A 111 13.57 9.41 14.46
C SER A 111 13.19 10.88 14.66
N ALA A 112 13.52 11.75 13.71
CA ALA A 112 13.16 13.17 13.73
C ALA A 112 11.69 13.45 13.32
N ARG A 113 10.94 12.41 12.96
CA ARG A 113 9.55 12.50 12.50
C ARG A 113 8.60 11.88 13.52
N THR A 114 7.34 12.28 13.42
CA THR A 114 6.25 11.82 14.26
C THR A 114 5.27 11.00 13.43
N TYR A 115 4.92 9.83 13.98
CA TYR A 115 3.97 8.90 13.38
C TYR A 115 2.87 8.62 14.40
N GLU A 116 1.61 8.72 13.98
CA GLU A 116 0.49 8.26 14.80
C GLU A 116 -0.34 7.22 14.07
N VAL A 117 -0.81 6.24 14.84
CA VAL A 117 -1.65 5.16 14.32
C VAL A 117 -2.94 5.13 15.12
N PHE A 118 -4.07 5.11 14.41
CA PHE A 118 -5.38 4.93 14.99
C PHE A 118 -6.09 3.75 14.33
N GLY A 119 -6.89 3.01 15.09
CA GLY A 119 -7.78 1.99 14.56
C GLY A 119 -9.19 2.53 14.38
N VAL A 120 -9.86 2.13 13.30
CA VAL A 120 -11.26 2.48 13.00
C VAL A 120 -12.12 1.23 13.07
N GLU A 121 -13.11 1.25 13.96
CA GLU A 121 -14.11 0.21 14.11
C GLU A 121 -15.25 0.47 13.11
N HIS A 122 -15.65 -0.57 12.39
CA HIS A 122 -16.82 -0.61 11.51
C HIS A 122 -17.89 -1.52 12.12
N PRO A 123 -19.18 -1.29 11.82
CA PRO A 123 -20.29 -1.96 12.50
C PRO A 123 -20.47 -3.44 12.15
N VAL A 124 -19.91 -3.90 11.03
CA VAL A 124 -20.10 -5.26 10.51
C VAL A 124 -18.75 -5.97 10.45
N PRO A 125 -18.64 -7.23 10.89
CA PRO A 125 -17.42 -8.02 10.71
C PRO A 125 -17.26 -8.47 9.25
N SER A 126 -16.01 -8.59 8.80
CA SER A 126 -15.61 -9.05 7.47
C SER A 126 -14.47 -10.05 7.57
N ASN A 127 -14.52 -11.06 6.70
CA ASN A 127 -13.45 -12.02 6.44
C ASN A 127 -12.73 -11.73 5.11
N ASP A 128 -13.20 -10.74 4.35
CA ASP A 128 -12.57 -10.31 3.11
C ASP A 128 -11.50 -9.28 3.44
N LEU A 129 -10.24 -9.72 3.40
CA LEU A 129 -9.10 -8.98 3.90
C LEU A 129 -8.22 -8.50 2.75
N TYR A 130 -7.71 -7.28 2.86
CA TYR A 130 -6.70 -6.77 1.94
C TYR A 130 -5.34 -7.39 2.25
N HIS A 131 -4.70 -7.94 1.22
CA HIS A 131 -3.35 -8.45 1.26
C HIS A 131 -2.45 -7.61 0.36
N PHE A 132 -1.28 -7.24 0.89
CA PHE A 132 -0.27 -6.42 0.25
C PHE A 132 1.02 -7.22 0.15
N GLU A 133 1.46 -7.50 -1.08
CA GLU A 133 2.68 -8.24 -1.35
C GLU A 133 3.70 -7.34 -2.05
N GLN A 134 4.95 -7.36 -1.56
CA GLN A 134 6.04 -6.67 -2.22
C GLN A 134 6.71 -7.58 -3.24
N LYS A 135 6.84 -7.09 -4.47
CA LYS A 135 7.64 -7.72 -5.54
C LYS A 135 8.73 -6.75 -5.98
N SER A 136 9.79 -7.27 -6.61
CA SER A 136 10.92 -6.47 -7.06
C SER A 136 11.57 -7.07 -8.30
N ILE A 137 12.09 -6.21 -9.18
CA ILE A 137 12.94 -6.55 -10.31
C ILE A 137 14.35 -6.05 -9.98
N ALA A 138 15.31 -6.96 -10.03
CA ALA A 138 16.68 -6.69 -9.61
C ALA A 138 17.42 -5.78 -10.61
N SER A 139 18.55 -5.22 -10.18
CA SER A 139 19.33 -4.24 -10.94
C SER A 139 19.79 -4.75 -12.30
N GLU A 140 20.10 -6.03 -12.38
CA GLU A 140 20.64 -6.76 -13.52
C GLU A 140 19.57 -7.25 -14.49
N GLU A 141 18.31 -7.30 -14.05
CA GLU A 141 17.19 -7.75 -14.86
C GLU A 141 16.69 -6.59 -15.73
N VAL A 142 17.11 -6.55 -16.99
CA VAL A 142 16.72 -5.50 -17.96
C VAL A 142 15.33 -5.74 -18.57
N ASN A 143 14.89 -6.99 -18.59
CA ASN A 143 13.55 -7.41 -18.98
C ASN A 143 13.09 -8.49 -17.99
N LYS A 144 11.95 -8.28 -17.35
CA LYS A 144 11.40 -9.25 -16.40
C LYS A 144 9.88 -9.25 -16.42
N LYS A 145 9.31 -10.46 -16.48
CA LYS A 145 7.89 -10.72 -16.23
C LYS A 145 7.65 -10.98 -14.75
N VAL A 146 6.70 -10.25 -14.20
CA VAL A 146 6.22 -10.36 -12.82
C VAL A 146 4.80 -10.94 -12.87
N ASP A 147 4.59 -12.04 -12.15
CA ASP A 147 3.25 -12.64 -11.99
C ASP A 147 2.41 -11.79 -11.05
N VAL A 148 1.28 -11.31 -11.55
CA VAL A 148 0.33 -10.47 -10.83
C VAL A 148 -1.10 -11.03 -10.89
N ARG A 149 -1.25 -12.32 -11.22
CA ARG A 149 -2.55 -12.98 -11.24
C ARG A 149 -3.27 -12.89 -9.91
N GLY A 150 -4.55 -12.56 -9.97
CA GLY A 150 -5.42 -12.44 -8.80
C GLY A 150 -5.17 -11.19 -7.95
N PHE A 151 -4.26 -10.30 -8.34
CA PHE A 151 -4.12 -8.97 -7.75
C PHE A 151 -5.00 -7.97 -8.52
N ASP A 152 -5.50 -6.96 -7.82
CA ASP A 152 -6.39 -5.94 -8.39
C ASP A 152 -5.65 -4.62 -8.69
N LEU A 153 -4.52 -4.39 -8.02
CA LEU A 153 -3.75 -3.16 -8.10
C LEU A 153 -2.25 -3.43 -7.92
N ALA A 154 -1.41 -2.68 -8.63
CA ALA A 154 0.01 -2.52 -8.32
C ALA A 154 0.37 -1.04 -8.13
N ILE A 155 1.12 -0.75 -7.07
CA ILE A 155 1.85 0.52 -6.91
C ILE A 155 3.30 0.27 -7.28
N ILE A 156 3.76 0.87 -8.38
CA ILE A 156 5.13 0.75 -8.86
C ILE A 156 5.97 1.95 -8.42
N THR A 157 7.14 1.66 -7.85
CA THR A 157 8.24 2.64 -7.76
C THR A 157 8.94 2.71 -9.10
N MET A 158 8.56 3.70 -9.91
CA MET A 158 9.08 3.88 -11.26
C MET A 158 10.47 4.52 -11.22
N ASP A 159 11.40 3.89 -11.93
CA ASP A 159 12.69 4.47 -12.27
C ASP A 159 12.61 5.08 -13.67
N ASP A 160 13.33 6.19 -13.91
CA ASP A 160 13.30 6.91 -15.19
C ASP A 160 13.86 6.07 -16.35
N SER A 161 14.61 5.01 -16.06
CA SER A 161 15.15 4.10 -17.08
C SER A 161 14.15 3.08 -17.63
N VAL A 162 12.94 3.00 -17.06
CA VAL A 162 11.88 2.12 -17.58
C VAL A 162 11.39 2.66 -18.92
N SER A 163 11.63 1.91 -19.99
CA SER A 163 11.25 2.31 -21.35
C SER A 163 9.78 2.04 -21.65
N ASP A 164 9.28 0.90 -21.19
CA ASP A 164 7.94 0.44 -21.46
C ASP A 164 7.51 -0.68 -20.50
N ILE A 165 6.19 -0.85 -20.42
CA ILE A 165 5.52 -1.81 -19.57
C ILE A 165 4.52 -2.56 -20.44
N SER A 166 4.58 -3.90 -20.44
CA SER A 166 3.63 -4.73 -21.19
C SER A 166 2.72 -5.51 -20.25
N TYR A 167 1.42 -5.44 -20.50
CA TYR A 167 0.40 -6.23 -19.81
C TYR A 167 0.09 -7.46 -20.63
N TYR A 168 0.14 -8.61 -19.98
CA TYR A 168 -0.34 -9.89 -20.50
C TYR A 168 -1.67 -10.17 -19.85
N PHE A 169 -2.74 -10.15 -20.64
CA PHE A 169 -4.09 -10.35 -20.14
C PHE A 169 -4.51 -11.82 -20.18
N GLU A 170 -5.47 -12.20 -19.34
CA GLU A 170 -6.04 -13.56 -19.26
C GLU A 170 -6.59 -14.08 -20.60
N ASN A 171 -7.01 -13.17 -21.48
CA ASN A 171 -7.51 -13.49 -22.82
C ASN A 171 -6.40 -13.75 -23.87
N GLY A 172 -5.13 -13.74 -23.45
CA GLY A 172 -3.96 -13.93 -24.29
C GLY A 172 -3.50 -12.69 -25.06
N GLN A 173 -4.17 -11.55 -24.90
CA GLN A 173 -3.72 -10.28 -25.48
C GLN A 173 -2.52 -9.73 -24.73
N VAL A 174 -1.62 -9.09 -25.47
CA VAL A 174 -0.48 -8.36 -24.92
C VAL A 174 -0.57 -6.93 -25.40
N ILE A 175 -0.63 -5.99 -24.45
CA ILE A 175 -0.65 -4.56 -24.74
C ILE A 175 0.57 -3.93 -24.11
N LYS A 176 1.35 -3.22 -24.93
CA LYS A 176 2.56 -2.51 -24.51
C LYS A 176 2.22 -1.03 -24.38
N PHE A 177 2.61 -0.46 -23.25
CA PHE A 177 2.40 0.94 -22.92
C PHE A 177 3.73 1.63 -22.63
N LEU A 178 3.79 2.92 -22.94
CA LEU A 178 4.77 3.83 -22.38
C LEU A 178 4.38 4.18 -20.94
N PRO A 179 5.35 4.45 -20.05
CA PRO A 179 5.04 4.91 -18.69
C PRO A 179 4.13 6.14 -18.62
N PHE A 180 4.25 7.04 -19.61
CA PHE A 180 3.38 8.20 -19.74
C PHE A 180 1.91 7.82 -19.98
N GLU A 181 1.65 6.83 -20.83
CA GLU A 181 0.28 6.38 -21.14
C GLU A 181 -0.37 5.76 -19.91
N LEU A 182 0.36 4.89 -19.20
CA LEU A 182 -0.14 4.30 -17.96
C LEU A 182 -0.37 5.35 -16.86
N ARG A 183 0.48 6.38 -16.79
CA ARG A 183 0.29 7.48 -15.84
C ARG A 183 -0.98 8.27 -16.15
N ALA A 184 -1.24 8.55 -17.43
CA ALA A 184 -2.48 9.22 -17.84
C ALA A 184 -3.71 8.37 -17.49
N LEU A 185 -3.68 7.07 -17.80
CA LEU A 185 -4.76 6.14 -17.48
C LEU A 185 -5.00 6.01 -15.96
N SER A 186 -3.92 5.95 -15.17
CA SER A 186 -4.01 5.88 -13.70
C SER A 186 -4.73 7.08 -13.09
N VAL A 187 -4.54 8.27 -13.65
CA VAL A 187 -5.19 9.49 -13.16
C VAL A 187 -6.63 9.60 -13.64
N ASP A 188 -6.96 9.02 -14.80
CA ASP A 188 -8.30 9.06 -15.38
C ASP A 188 -9.27 8.07 -14.70
N VAL A 189 -8.81 6.85 -14.41
CA VAL A 189 -9.68 5.79 -13.83
C VAL A 189 -10.01 6.09 -12.37
N ASP A 190 -9.00 6.12 -11.49
CA ASP A 190 -9.16 6.33 -10.05
C ASP A 190 -7.90 7.01 -9.50
N PRO A 191 -7.81 8.35 -9.57
CA PRO A 191 -6.62 9.06 -9.16
C PRO A 191 -6.42 8.94 -7.65
N ILE A 192 -5.20 8.65 -7.22
CA ILE A 192 -4.81 8.86 -5.82
C ILE A 192 -4.74 10.37 -5.59
N GLN A 193 -5.51 10.85 -4.62
CA GLN A 193 -5.58 12.27 -4.30
C GLN A 193 -4.86 12.56 -2.99
N TYR A 194 -3.98 13.56 -3.00
CA TYR A 194 -3.36 14.11 -1.80
C TYR A 194 -3.76 15.58 -1.63
N ILE A 195 -4.60 15.85 -0.63
CA ILE A 195 -5.14 17.17 -0.31
C ILE A 195 -4.24 17.85 0.72
N LYS A 196 -3.55 18.91 0.29
CA LYS A 196 -2.63 19.68 1.12
C LYS A 196 -3.35 20.74 1.94
N ASN A 197 -2.67 21.20 2.99
CA ASN A 197 -3.17 22.21 3.92
C ASN A 197 -3.51 23.55 3.29
N ASP A 198 -2.87 23.87 2.16
CA ASP A 198 -3.12 25.08 1.37
C ASP A 198 -4.32 24.93 0.42
N GLY A 199 -5.01 23.80 0.45
CA GLY A 199 -6.15 23.48 -0.40
C GLY A 199 -5.77 22.97 -1.79
N THR A 200 -4.48 22.79 -2.09
CA THR A 200 -4.05 22.20 -3.36
C THR A 200 -4.20 20.67 -3.34
N VAL A 201 -4.42 20.09 -4.51
CA VAL A 201 -4.60 18.64 -4.69
C VAL A 201 -3.54 18.12 -5.65
N ASP A 202 -2.72 17.19 -5.17
CA ASP A 202 -1.84 16.42 -6.04
C ASP A 202 -2.56 15.12 -6.42
N GLN A 203 -2.64 14.84 -7.73
CA GLN A 203 -3.17 13.58 -8.27
C GLN A 203 -2.07 12.66 -8.80
N ILE A 204 -0.84 13.16 -8.82
CA ILE A 204 0.33 12.45 -9.30
C ILE A 204 1.38 12.52 -8.20
N LEU A 205 1.78 11.36 -7.69
CA LEU A 205 2.96 11.27 -6.85
C LEU A 205 4.18 10.91 -7.71
N GLU A 206 5.18 11.76 -7.67
CA GLU A 206 6.42 11.57 -8.43
C GLU A 206 7.10 10.23 -8.07
N GLY A 207 7.64 9.56 -9.09
CA GLY A 207 8.27 8.23 -8.92
C GLY A 207 7.30 7.10 -8.53
N ARG A 208 5.98 7.35 -8.52
CA ARG A 208 4.95 6.33 -8.32
C ARG A 208 3.98 6.25 -9.49
N LEU A 209 3.52 5.05 -9.74
CA LEU A 209 2.51 4.74 -10.75
C LEU A 209 1.56 3.68 -10.19
N ALA A 210 0.27 4.00 -10.14
CA ALA A 210 -0.76 3.05 -9.75
C ALA A 210 -1.31 2.38 -11.01
N LEU A 211 -1.45 1.05 -10.96
CA LEU A 211 -1.77 0.23 -12.12
C LEU A 211 -2.92 -0.71 -11.78
N PRO A 212 -4.12 -0.51 -12.34
CA PRO A 212 -5.21 -1.47 -12.18
C PRO A 212 -4.84 -2.77 -12.90
N LEU A 213 -5.06 -3.90 -12.24
CA LEU A 213 -4.63 -5.23 -12.70
C LEU A 213 -5.79 -6.16 -13.07
N VAL A 214 -6.98 -5.60 -13.27
CA VAL A 214 -8.17 -6.37 -13.64
C VAL A 214 -7.90 -7.17 -14.92
N HIS A 215 -7.98 -8.50 -14.82
CA HIS A 215 -7.67 -9.47 -15.88
C HIS A 215 -6.21 -9.46 -16.39
N VAL A 216 -5.26 -8.92 -15.62
CA VAL A 216 -3.84 -8.92 -15.96
C VAL A 216 -3.15 -10.10 -15.28
N ASP A 217 -2.56 -10.98 -16.08
CA ASP A 217 -1.79 -12.12 -15.59
C ASP A 217 -0.35 -11.73 -15.24
N PHE A 218 0.30 -10.99 -16.13
CA PHE A 218 1.70 -10.60 -15.97
C PHE A 218 1.94 -9.16 -16.36
N ILE A 219 2.87 -8.53 -15.64
CA ILE A 219 3.48 -7.26 -16.04
C ILE A 219 4.92 -7.56 -16.46
N GLU A 220 5.27 -7.18 -17.68
CA GLU A 220 6.67 -7.16 -18.12
C GLU A 220 7.20 -5.74 -18.09
N ILE A 221 8.36 -5.55 -17.47
CA ILE A 221 9.05 -4.25 -17.44
C ILE A 221 10.36 -4.35 -18.20
N ASN A 222 10.58 -3.37 -19.08
CA ASN A 222 11.83 -3.14 -19.78
C ASN A 222 12.53 -1.91 -19.17
N LYS A 223 13.78 -2.06 -18.73
CA LYS A 223 14.57 -1.00 -18.08
C LYS A 223 16.05 -1.09 -18.39
N SER A 224 16.79 -0.02 -18.11
CA SER A 224 18.25 -0.06 -18.15
C SER A 224 18.83 -0.85 -16.97
N GLN A 225 20.04 -1.39 -17.15
CA GLN A 225 20.76 -2.05 -16.07
C GLN A 225 21.11 -1.05 -14.95
N GLY A 226 21.05 -1.49 -13.70
CA GLY A 226 21.39 -0.71 -12.52
C GLY A 226 20.18 -0.20 -11.73
N ALA A 227 19.00 -0.07 -12.36
CA ALA A 227 17.77 0.35 -11.70
C ALA A 227 17.09 -0.82 -10.98
N VAL A 228 16.58 -0.61 -9.76
CA VAL A 228 15.70 -1.58 -9.08
C VAL A 228 14.28 -1.06 -9.16
N VAL A 229 13.35 -1.90 -9.63
CA VAL A 229 11.93 -1.54 -9.71
C VAL A 229 11.17 -2.35 -8.67
N ASN A 230 10.46 -1.66 -7.79
CA ASN A 230 9.68 -2.27 -6.72
C ASN A 230 8.19 -2.10 -6.97
N PHE A 231 7.42 -3.09 -6.49
CA PHE A 231 5.98 -3.15 -6.61
C PHE A 231 5.40 -3.48 -5.26
N VAL A 232 4.30 -2.85 -4.92
CA VAL A 232 3.36 -3.38 -3.93
C VAL A 232 2.10 -3.76 -4.69
N VAL A 233 1.75 -5.03 -4.68
CA VAL A 233 0.52 -5.54 -5.27
C VAL A 233 -0.53 -5.76 -4.20
N ARG A 234 -1.79 -5.47 -4.51
CA ARG A 234 -2.93 -5.59 -3.61
C ARG A 234 -3.92 -6.62 -4.14
N THR A 235 -4.55 -7.36 -3.25
CA THR A 235 -5.68 -8.25 -3.54
C THR A 235 -6.58 -8.35 -2.32
N ILE A 236 -7.81 -8.79 -2.54
CA ILE A 236 -8.75 -9.14 -1.47
C ILE A 236 -8.83 -10.67 -1.41
N LYS A 237 -8.70 -11.24 -0.21
CA LYS A 237 -8.89 -12.67 0.01
C LYS A 237 -9.89 -12.88 1.12
N ASN A 238 -10.80 -13.81 0.91
CA ASN A 238 -11.63 -14.33 1.98
C ASN A 238 -10.79 -15.25 2.87
N VAL A 239 -10.77 -14.98 4.17
CA VAL A 239 -10.00 -15.74 5.17
C VAL A 239 -10.94 -16.25 6.25
N GLU A 240 -11.24 -17.55 6.18
CA GLU A 240 -12.02 -18.29 7.18
C GLU A 240 -11.21 -18.65 8.44
#